data_AF-A0A5K1I6Y9-F1
#
_entry.id   AF-A0A5K1I6Y9-F1
#
_cell.length_a   1.000
_cell.length_b   1.000
_cell.length_c   1.000
_cell.angle_alpha   90.00
_cell.angle_beta   90.00
_cell.angle_gamma   90.00
#
_symmetry.space_group_name_H-M   'P 1'
#
loop_
_entity.id
_entity.type
_entity.pdbx_description
1 polymer ?
#
loop_
_entity_poly.entity_id
_entity_poly.type
_entity_poly.pdbx_seq_one_letter_code
_entity_poly.pdbx_strand_id
1 'polypeptide(L)'
;MQATQTEARRESRAWQSALDRALSAHDSEDALARYPHVAFAFPSTAPNPYSRDYPLLDYRELKEWATSRGWRVRPAPERAPAGEKYSPPVRFTRLPGGSARPAVGPRRH
;
A
#
# COMPACT_ATOMS: atom_id res chain seq x y z
N MET A 1 24.50 17.75 -7.78
CA MET A 1 23.04 17.55 -7.70
C MET A 1 22.73 16.08 -7.35
N GLN A 2 22.93 15.63 -6.10
CA GLN A 2 22.67 14.22 -5.68
C GLN A 2 21.91 14.10 -4.34
N ALA A 3 21.60 15.21 -3.68
CA ALA A 3 20.91 15.21 -2.37
C ALA A 3 19.45 14.73 -2.48
N THR A 4 18.74 15.15 -3.53
CA THR A 4 17.30 14.91 -3.71
C THR A 4 16.91 13.45 -3.86
N GLN A 5 17.78 12.58 -4.39
CA GLN A 5 17.46 11.17 -4.57
C GLN A 5 17.61 10.36 -3.28
N THR A 6 18.48 10.80 -2.37
CA THR A 6 18.68 10.14 -1.07
C THR A 6 17.58 10.53 -0.08
N GLU A 7 17.15 11.79 -0.14
CA GLU A 7 16.03 12.32 0.65
C GLU A 7 14.72 11.63 0.24
N ALA A 8 14.41 11.59 -1.06
CA ALA A 8 13.22 10.90 -1.57
C ALA A 8 13.16 9.43 -1.14
N ARG A 9 14.29 8.70 -1.17
CA ARG A 9 14.36 7.30 -0.71
C ARG A 9 14.10 7.16 0.80
N ARG A 10 14.60 8.09 1.62
CA ARG A 10 14.36 8.09 3.07
C ARG A 10 12.90 8.40 3.37
N GLU A 11 12.33 9.37 2.68
CA GLU A 11 10.92 9.71 2.78
C GLU A 11 10.03 8.54 2.37
N SER A 12 10.30 7.87 1.25
CA SER A 12 9.54 6.68 0.84
C SER A 12 9.58 5.58 1.88
N ARG A 13 10.73 5.31 2.51
CA ARG A 13 10.81 4.32 3.60
C ARG A 13 9.99 4.73 4.82
N ALA A 14 9.96 6.02 5.16
CA ALA A 14 9.14 6.53 6.24
C ALA A 14 7.64 6.35 5.92
N TRP A 15 7.23 6.65 4.69
CA TRP A 15 5.86 6.42 4.20
C TRP A 15 5.47 4.94 4.19
N GLN A 16 6.37 4.05 3.74
CA GLN A 16 6.16 2.60 3.80
C GLN A 16 5.97 2.11 5.24
N SER A 17 6.78 2.61 6.18
CA SER A 17 6.68 2.24 7.60
C SER A 17 5.40 2.77 8.24
N ALA A 18 4.97 3.99 7.86
CA ALA A 18 3.70 4.55 8.32
C ALA A 18 2.51 3.75 7.77
N LEU A 19 2.55 3.33 6.50
CA LEU A 19 1.53 2.48 5.89
C LEU A 19 1.48 1.10 6.54
N ASP A 20 2.64 0.48 6.79
CA ASP A 20 2.76 -0.79 7.51
C ASP A 20 2.11 -0.72 8.90
N ARG A 21 2.44 0.32 9.67
CA ARG A 21 1.88 0.55 11.00
C ARG A 21 0.38 0.81 10.95
N ALA A 22 -0.09 1.59 9.98
CA ALA A 22 -1.51 1.87 9.80
C ALA A 22 -2.30 0.62 9.45
N LEU A 23 -1.79 -0.22 8.54
CA LEU A 23 -2.42 -1.50 8.18
C LEU A 23 -2.36 -2.51 9.33
N SER A 24 -1.25 -2.57 10.08
CA SER A 24 -1.11 -3.47 11.22
C SER A 24 -1.98 -3.07 12.41
N ALA A 25 -2.21 -1.77 12.61
CA ALA A 25 -3.17 -1.25 13.58
C ALA A 25 -4.63 -1.37 13.10
N HIS A 26 -4.85 -1.68 11.82
CA HIS A 26 -6.17 -1.87 11.26
C HIS A 26 -6.64 -3.30 11.54
N ASP A 27 -7.56 -3.44 12.49
CA ASP A 27 -8.12 -4.75 12.86
C ASP A 27 -9.09 -5.30 11.79
N SER A 28 -9.60 -4.43 10.92
CA SER A 28 -10.55 -4.77 9.87
C SER A 28 -9.94 -5.59 8.73
N GLU A 29 -10.78 -6.40 8.08
CA GLU A 29 -10.42 -7.19 6.91
C GLU A 29 -10.18 -6.34 5.65
N ASP A 30 -10.59 -5.07 5.66
CA ASP A 30 -10.36 -4.13 4.58
C ASP A 30 -9.92 -2.75 5.07
N ALA A 31 -8.93 -2.17 4.38
CA ALA A 31 -8.40 -0.84 4.61
C ALA A 31 -8.35 -0.06 3.29
N LEU A 32 -8.49 1.26 3.37
CA LEU A 32 -8.41 2.14 2.20
C LEU A 32 -7.30 3.18 2.40
N ALA A 33 -6.37 3.25 1.46
CA ALA A 33 -5.33 4.28 1.42
C ALA A 33 -5.57 5.24 0.25
N ARG A 34 -5.30 6.53 0.50
CA ARG A 34 -5.33 7.56 -0.54
C ARG A 34 -4.16 7.37 -1.50
N TYR A 35 -4.40 7.58 -2.79
CA TYR A 35 -3.39 7.40 -3.85
C TYR A 35 -2.07 8.15 -3.57
N PRO A 36 -2.07 9.43 -3.15
CA PRO A 36 -0.81 10.15 -2.91
C PRO A 36 0.07 9.47 -1.85
N HIS A 37 -0.51 8.95 -0.77
CA HIS A 37 0.26 8.32 0.31
C HIS A 37 0.95 7.04 -0.15
N VAL A 38 0.27 6.20 -0.93
CA VAL A 38 0.88 5.00 -1.51
C VAL A 38 1.87 5.34 -2.61
N ALA A 39 1.61 6.39 -3.40
CA ALA A 39 2.54 6.86 -4.42
C ALA A 39 3.87 7.37 -3.83
N PHE A 40 3.83 8.08 -2.69
CA PHE A 40 5.05 8.47 -1.97
C PHE A 40 5.78 7.29 -1.32
N ALA A 41 5.03 6.27 -0.87
CA ALA A 41 5.62 5.05 -0.32
C ALA A 41 6.28 4.18 -1.40
N PHE A 42 5.68 4.09 -2.58
CA PHE A 42 6.13 3.25 -3.70
C PHE A 42 6.23 4.11 -4.97
N PRO A 43 7.19 5.06 -5.03
CA PRO A 43 7.35 5.88 -6.22
C PRO A 43 7.95 5.04 -7.34
N SER A 44 7.28 5.02 -8.48
CA SER A 44 7.82 4.45 -9.71
C SER A 44 8.93 5.36 -10.25
N THR A 45 9.86 4.76 -10.98
CA THR A 45 10.93 5.47 -11.69
C THR A 45 10.41 6.25 -12.90
N ALA A 46 9.19 5.93 -13.36
CA ALA A 46 8.52 6.65 -14.43
C ALA A 46 7.83 7.92 -13.89
N PRO A 47 7.90 9.04 -14.63
CA PRO A 47 7.16 10.24 -14.28
C PRO A 47 5.65 9.99 -14.39
N ASN A 48 4.86 10.63 -13.52
CA ASN A 48 3.42 10.52 -13.56
C ASN A 48 2.85 11.34 -14.73
N PRO A 49 2.17 10.73 -15.72
CA PRO A 49 1.64 11.44 -16.88
C PRO A 49 0.37 12.24 -16.57
N TYR A 50 -0.27 12.00 -15.41
CA TYR A 50 -1.58 12.58 -15.06
C TYR A 50 -1.51 13.67 -13.99
N SER A 51 -0.44 13.71 -13.18
CA SER A 51 -0.29 14.69 -12.10
C SER A 51 1.18 14.96 -11.80
N ARG A 52 1.53 16.23 -11.55
CA ARG A 52 2.89 16.63 -11.15
C ARG A 52 3.09 16.70 -9.63
N ASP A 53 1.99 16.61 -8.88
CA ASP A 53 1.98 16.77 -7.42
C ASP A 53 2.57 15.56 -6.68
N TYR A 54 2.46 14.37 -7.27
CA TYR A 54 2.95 13.11 -6.69
C TYR A 54 3.50 12.18 -7.79
N PRO A 55 4.51 11.35 -7.44
CA PRO A 55 5.10 10.39 -8.37
C PRO A 55 4.08 9.34 -8.84
N LEU A 56 4.42 8.62 -9.90
CA LEU A 56 3.58 7.52 -10.37
C LEU A 56 3.69 6.37 -9.37
N LEU A 57 2.56 5.80 -8.95
CA LEU A 57 2.58 4.63 -8.08
C LEU A 57 3.15 3.40 -8.79
N ASP A 58 4.17 2.77 -8.20
CA ASP A 58 4.62 1.45 -8.62
C ASP A 58 3.68 0.36 -8.06
N TYR A 59 2.64 0.05 -8.82
CA TYR A 59 1.66 -0.97 -8.44
C TYR A 59 2.27 -2.36 -8.27
N ARG A 60 3.37 -2.65 -8.96
CA ARG A 60 4.04 -3.95 -8.86
C ARG A 60 4.73 -4.06 -7.51
N GLU A 61 5.57 -3.09 -7.15
CA GLU A 61 6.26 -3.07 -5.87
C GLU A 61 5.26 -3.05 -4.70
N LEU A 62 4.22 -2.22 -4.79
CA LEU A 62 3.15 -2.17 -3.80
C LEU A 62 2.45 -3.52 -3.62
N LYS A 63 2.12 -4.21 -4.73
CA LYS A 63 1.46 -5.52 -4.68
C LYS A 63 2.36 -6.57 -4.06
N GLU A 64 3.64 -6.60 -4.40
CA GLU A 64 4.63 -7.54 -3.83
C GLU A 64 4.81 -7.28 -2.33
N TRP A 65 4.97 -6.02 -1.93
CA TRP A 65 5.09 -5.59 -0.54
C TRP A 65 3.87 -5.96 0.30
N ALA A 66 2.67 -5.73 -0.22
CA ALA A 66 1.42 -6.03 0.48
C ALA A 66 1.19 -7.53 0.57
N THR A 67 1.44 -8.28 -0.50
CA THR A 67 1.28 -9.74 -0.53
C THR A 67 2.20 -10.40 0.50
N SER A 68 3.43 -9.92 0.63
CA SER A 68 4.40 -10.37 1.65
C SER A 68 3.89 -10.17 3.10
N ARG A 69 3.00 -9.19 3.31
CA ARG A 69 2.36 -8.89 4.61
C ARG A 69 0.99 -9.52 4.78
N GLY A 70 0.57 -10.38 3.85
CA GLY A 70 -0.75 -11.00 3.87
C GLY A 70 -1.88 -10.06 3.47
N TRP A 71 -1.59 -9.00 2.71
CA TRP A 71 -2.58 -8.07 2.16
C TRP A 71 -2.69 -8.22 0.63
N ARG A 72 -3.91 -8.08 0.12
CA ARG A 72 -4.24 -7.99 -1.30
C ARG A 72 -4.55 -6.55 -1.65
N VAL A 73 -3.89 -6.06 -2.68
CA VAL A 73 -4.05 -4.69 -3.17
C VAL A 73 -4.95 -4.68 -4.40
N ARG A 74 -5.95 -3.80 -4.40
CA ARG A 74 -6.78 -3.51 -5.59
C ARG A 74 -7.03 -2.01 -5.70
N PRO A 75 -6.91 -1.43 -6.91
CA PRO A 75 -7.43 -0.08 -7.14
C PRO A 75 -8.94 -0.08 -6.91
N ALA A 76 -9.45 0.93 -6.21
CA ALA A 76 -10.87 1.11 -5.89
C ALA A 76 -11.40 2.37 -6.58
N PRO A 77 -11.55 2.35 -7.92
CA PRO A 77 -12.05 3.51 -8.69
C PRO A 77 -13.48 3.89 -8.29
N GLU A 78 -14.27 2.94 -7.80
CA GLU A 78 -15.61 3.15 -7.24
C GLU A 78 -15.62 4.05 -5.97
N ARG A 79 -14.47 4.20 -5.30
CA ARG A 79 -14.28 5.05 -4.13
C ARG A 79 -13.52 6.34 -4.46
N ALA A 80 -13.15 6.55 -5.73
CA ALA A 80 -12.50 7.78 -6.14
C ALA A 80 -13.51 8.94 -6.09
N PRO A 81 -13.17 10.07 -5.43
CA PRO A 81 -14.02 11.26 -5.49
C PRO A 81 -14.13 11.76 -6.93
N ALA A 82 -15.27 12.36 -7.27
CA ALA A 82 -15.55 12.92 -8.59
C ALA A 82 -14.56 14.06 -8.90
N GLY A 83 -13.44 13.73 -9.52
CA GLY A 83 -12.31 14.64 -9.77
C GLY A 83 -10.97 13.91 -9.85
N GLU A 84 -10.83 12.77 -9.17
CA GLU A 84 -9.60 11.96 -9.13
C GLU A 84 -9.72 10.68 -9.97
N LYS A 85 -10.31 10.80 -11.17
CA LYS A 85 -10.60 9.68 -12.07
C LYS A 85 -9.35 8.88 -12.48
N TYR A 86 -8.18 9.52 -12.45
CA TYR A 86 -6.90 8.93 -12.87
C TYR A 86 -6.01 8.44 -11.71
N SER A 87 -6.40 8.73 -10.47
CA SER A 87 -5.65 8.39 -9.26
C SER A 87 -6.57 7.72 -8.23
N PRO A 88 -7.17 6.56 -8.55
CA PRO A 88 -8.13 5.94 -7.66
C PRO A 88 -7.46 5.52 -6.35
N PRO A 89 -8.17 5.60 -5.21
CA PRO A 89 -7.64 5.13 -3.94
C PRO A 89 -7.36 3.63 -4.01
N VAL A 90 -6.43 3.19 -3.17
CA VAL A 90 -6.00 1.81 -3.12
C VAL A 90 -6.65 1.11 -1.94
N ARG A 91 -7.37 0.02 -2.23
CA ARG A 91 -7.94 -0.86 -1.22
C ARG A 91 -6.98 -2.00 -0.90
N PHE A 92 -6.75 -2.21 0.39
CA PHE A 92 -6.07 -3.35 0.96
C PHE A 92 -7.12 -4.27 1.55
N THR A 93 -7.08 -5.55 1.21
CA THR A 93 -7.95 -6.58 1.76
C THR A 93 -7.08 -7.69 2.34
N ARG A 94 -7.37 -8.15 3.54
CA ARG A 94 -6.56 -9.20 4.18
C ARG A 94 -6.70 -10.49 3.38
N LEU A 95 -5.58 -11.15 3.10
CA LEU A 95 -5.58 -12.44 2.41
C LEU A 95 -6.02 -13.51 3.42
N PRO A 96 -6.97 -14.40 3.05
CA PRO A 96 -7.50 -15.44 3.93
C PRO A 96 -6.50 -16.53 4.35
N GLY A 97 -5.19 -16.36 4.10
CA GLY A 97 -4.12 -17.28 4.50
C GLY A 97 -2.98 -16.66 5.30
N GLY A 98 -3.04 -15.36 5.66
CA GLY A 98 -1.88 -14.63 6.19
C GLY A 98 -1.80 -14.47 7.71
N SER A 99 -2.90 -14.58 8.45
CA SER A 99 -2.89 -14.51 9.93
C SER A 99 -4.19 -15.07 10.51
N ALA A 100 -4.41 -16.35 10.27
CA ALA A 100 -5.22 -17.18 11.14
C ALA A 100 -4.56 -18.56 11.18
N ARG A 101 -3.54 -18.70 12.03
CA ARG A 101 -3.32 -20.00 12.69
C ARG A 101 -4.17 -20.01 13.97
N PRO A 102 -5.41 -20.52 13.97
CA PRO A 102 -5.88 -21.25 15.13
C PRO A 102 -5.40 -22.69 14.94
N ALA A 103 -4.20 -22.99 15.40
CA ALA A 103 -3.71 -24.37 15.44
C ALA A 103 -2.92 -24.61 16.73
N VAL A 104 -3.58 -24.38 17.86
CA VAL A 104 -3.39 -25.21 19.04
C VAL A 104 -4.58 -26.17 19.07
N GLY A 105 -4.44 -27.23 18.28
CA GLY A 105 -4.86 -28.55 18.72
C GLY A 105 -3.59 -29.32 19.01
N PRO A 106 -3.55 -30.07 20.12
CA PRO A 106 -3.70 -31.50 19.88
C PRO A 106 -4.81 -32.09 20.75
N ARG A 107 -5.66 -32.89 20.09
CA ARG A 107 -6.31 -34.05 20.71
C ARG A 107 -5.24 -34.89 21.40
N ARG A 108 -5.46 -35.32 22.64
CA ARG A 108 -5.07 -36.66 23.12
C ARG A 108 -5.77 -37.02 24.44
N HIS A 109 -6.41 -38.20 24.37
CA HIS A 109 -6.93 -39.13 25.38
C HIS A 109 -7.94 -38.64 26.42
#